data_AF-A0A2U1C3P3-F1
#
_entry.id   AF-A0A2U1C3P3-F1
#
_cell.length_a   1.000
_cell.length_b   1.000
_cell.length_c   1.000
_cell.angle_alpha   90.00
_cell.angle_beta   90.00
_cell.angle_gamma   90.00
#
_symmetry.space_group_name_H-M   'P 1'
#
loop_
_entity.id
_entity.type
_entity.pdbx_description
1 polymer ?
#
loop_
_entity_poly.entity_id
_entity_poly.type
_entity_poly.pdbx_seq_one_letter_code
_entity_poly.pdbx_strand_id
1 'polypeptide(L)'
;MLDATQATNLLQSLGVSSSMASKAVERTAQNDATKDPLAFLQELQATLKSLTAAAQQSQETPAAYAVSTKANQQSTVDAFQGTQKPLRNSPAESNEALVKAPFSNFEEFKNWEKGLGHTFAEDYKAPDYIHVMGLSLGGGDSEAFKRYVFFKNNPECAVDYEGIRSGKLSTLPTDKSTLIKSDLSKMPVETAAFYRENPDQLLLAEGFNMDPTLYKMSRDGEITIPSDVDASEWLTQNKWTPDGIVANNNRVTFAQADFLGINGDSAGNYRFAKYDSATGFIVDLDGQSYDPTTGEAMA
;
A
#
# COMPACT_ATOMS: atom_id res chain seq x y z
N MET A 1 -21.36 3.42 17.34
CA MET A 1 -21.47 2.01 16.91
C MET A 1 -20.73 1.91 15.59
N LEU A 2 -19.70 1.07 15.50
CA LEU A 2 -19.18 0.69 14.19
C LEU A 2 -20.27 -0.12 13.48
N ASP A 3 -20.64 0.30 12.28
CA ASP A 3 -21.56 -0.45 11.42
C ASP A 3 -20.86 -1.73 10.93
N ALA A 4 -21.57 -2.86 10.89
CA ALA A 4 -21.05 -4.14 10.40
C ALA A 4 -20.49 -4.01 8.98
N THR A 5 -21.08 -3.14 8.17
CA THR A 5 -20.57 -2.83 6.83
C THR A 5 -19.22 -2.09 6.88
N GLN A 6 -19.03 -1.16 7.82
CA GLN A 6 -17.77 -0.44 8.00
C GLN A 6 -16.66 -1.35 8.52
N ALA A 7 -16.97 -2.25 9.47
CA ALA A 7 -16.02 -3.22 9.99
C ALA A 7 -15.61 -4.24 8.91
N THR A 8 -16.55 -4.68 8.08
CA THR A 8 -16.28 -5.61 6.97
C THR A 8 -15.38 -4.96 5.91
N ASN A 9 -15.66 -3.70 5.55
CA ASN A 9 -14.84 -2.96 4.60
C ASN A 9 -13.44 -2.69 5.13
N LEU A 10 -13.29 -2.41 6.44
CA LEU A 10 -11.99 -2.27 7.09
C LEU A 10 -11.19 -3.58 7.01
N LEU A 11 -11.79 -4.71 7.33
CA LEU A 11 -11.11 -6.01 7.25
C LEU A 11 -10.71 -6.37 5.82
N GLN A 12 -11.56 -6.07 4.85
CA GLN A 12 -11.22 -6.25 3.44
C GLN A 12 -10.09 -5.32 3.00
N SER A 13 -10.05 -4.08 3.50
CA SER A 13 -8.94 -3.14 3.25
C SER A 13 -7.61 -3.62 3.84
N LEU A 14 -7.66 -4.49 4.86
CA LEU A 14 -6.50 -5.14 5.47
C LEU A 14 -6.14 -6.48 4.81
N GLY A 15 -6.77 -6.82 3.67
CA GLY A 15 -6.47 -8.03 2.89
C GLY A 15 -7.19 -9.30 3.36
N VAL A 16 -8.15 -9.21 4.28
CA VAL A 16 -9.01 -10.34 4.66
C VAL A 16 -10.04 -10.58 3.55
N SER A 17 -10.19 -11.83 3.09
CA SER A 17 -11.16 -12.15 2.04
C SER A 17 -12.58 -11.76 2.46
N SER A 18 -13.40 -11.35 1.50
CA SER A 18 -14.76 -10.84 1.78
C SER A 18 -15.62 -11.84 2.56
N SER A 19 -15.50 -13.13 2.27
CA SER A 19 -16.20 -14.19 3.00
C SER A 19 -15.71 -14.36 4.43
N MET A 20 -14.40 -14.21 4.70
CA MET A 20 -13.86 -14.25 6.06
C MET A 20 -14.16 -12.98 6.84
N ALA A 21 -14.12 -11.82 6.19
CA ALA A 21 -14.43 -10.53 6.79
C ALA A 21 -15.89 -10.48 7.26
N SER A 22 -16.85 -10.84 6.39
CA SER A 22 -18.27 -10.89 6.77
C SER A 22 -18.53 -11.89 7.88
N LYS A 23 -17.89 -13.07 7.83
CA LYS A 23 -18.09 -14.12 8.83
C LYS A 23 -17.45 -13.78 10.19
N ALA A 24 -16.34 -13.05 10.19
CA ALA A 24 -15.73 -12.53 11.41
C ALA A 24 -16.62 -11.45 12.05
N VAL A 25 -17.12 -10.50 11.25
CA VAL A 25 -17.98 -9.41 11.73
C VAL A 25 -19.33 -9.93 12.23
N GLU A 26 -19.96 -10.87 11.53
CA GLU A 26 -21.21 -11.50 11.99
C GLU A 26 -21.02 -12.24 13.32
N ARG A 27 -19.90 -12.95 13.50
CA ARG A 27 -19.63 -13.71 14.71
C ARG A 27 -19.30 -12.81 15.90
N THR A 28 -18.60 -11.69 15.66
CA THR A 28 -18.36 -10.66 16.68
C THR A 28 -19.63 -9.88 17.02
N ALA A 29 -20.53 -9.64 16.07
CA ALA A 29 -21.81 -9.00 16.31
C ALA A 29 -22.82 -9.87 17.08
N GLN A 30 -22.74 -11.21 16.95
CA GLN A 30 -23.60 -12.16 17.66
C GLN A 30 -23.26 -12.34 19.15
N ASN A 31 -22.08 -11.90 19.60
CA ASN A 31 -21.65 -12.03 21.01
C ASN A 31 -22.13 -10.89 21.95
N ASP A 32 -23.05 -10.05 21.46
CA ASP A 32 -23.83 -9.03 22.19
C ASP A 32 -23.05 -7.99 23.04
N ALA A 33 -23.09 -6.75 22.55
CA ALA A 33 -23.01 -5.48 23.28
C ALA A 33 -21.70 -5.05 23.97
N THR A 34 -20.60 -4.95 23.24
CA THR A 34 -19.52 -4.02 23.64
C THR A 34 -19.84 -2.61 23.13
N LYS A 35 -20.38 -1.76 24.03
CA LYS A 35 -20.46 -0.29 23.80
C LYS A 35 -19.08 0.38 23.68
N ASP A 36 -18.02 -0.40 23.93
CA ASP A 36 -16.63 -0.01 23.84
C ASP A 36 -16.00 -0.49 22.52
N PRO A 37 -15.62 0.45 21.61
CA PRO A 37 -14.94 0.13 20.37
C PRO A 37 -13.64 -0.67 20.53
N LEU A 38 -12.92 -0.54 21.65
CA LEU A 38 -11.67 -1.25 21.87
C LEU A 38 -11.91 -2.75 22.13
N ALA A 39 -12.92 -3.07 22.94
CA ALA A 39 -13.31 -4.44 23.22
C ALA A 39 -13.82 -5.16 21.95
N PHE A 40 -14.55 -4.45 21.09
CA PHE A 40 -14.98 -4.95 19.79
C PHE A 40 -13.77 -5.31 18.88
N LEU A 41 -12.76 -4.44 18.82
CA LEU A 41 -11.57 -4.69 18.00
C LEU A 41 -10.73 -5.86 18.52
N GLN A 42 -10.62 -6.02 19.84
CA GLN A 42 -9.95 -7.18 20.44
C GLN A 42 -10.67 -8.49 20.13
N GLU A 43 -12.00 -8.49 20.20
CA GLU A 43 -12.80 -9.66 19.89
C GLU A 43 -12.79 -10.00 18.39
N LEU A 44 -12.79 -8.98 17.52
CA LEU A 44 -12.63 -9.14 16.08
C LEU A 44 -11.27 -9.75 15.73
N GLN A 45 -10.19 -9.27 16.38
CA GLN A 45 -8.85 -9.81 16.20
C GLN A 45 -8.76 -11.28 16.66
N ALA A 46 -9.36 -11.61 17.81
CA ALA A 46 -9.40 -12.98 18.32
C ALA A 46 -10.19 -13.90 17.38
N THR A 47 -11.31 -13.41 16.86
CA THR A 47 -12.18 -14.15 15.92
C THR A 47 -11.44 -14.44 14.61
N LEU A 48 -10.73 -13.45 14.06
CA LEU A 48 -9.91 -13.62 12.87
C LEU A 48 -8.81 -14.66 13.07
N LYS A 49 -8.06 -14.60 14.18
CA LYS A 49 -7.05 -15.61 14.52
C LYS A 49 -7.64 -17.02 14.57
N SER A 50 -8.84 -17.17 15.15
CA SER A 50 -9.52 -18.48 15.23
C SER A 50 -9.95 -19.01 13.85
N LEU A 51 -10.45 -18.13 12.97
CA LEU A 51 -10.88 -18.48 11.62
C LEU A 51 -9.68 -18.85 10.73
N THR A 52 -8.57 -18.13 10.86
CA THR A 52 -7.31 -18.45 10.16
C THR A 52 -6.75 -19.80 10.62
N ALA A 53 -6.75 -20.07 11.93
CA ALA A 53 -6.30 -21.37 12.47
C ALA A 53 -7.19 -22.53 12.03
N ALA A 54 -8.52 -22.33 11.97
CA ALA A 54 -9.47 -23.34 11.48
C ALA A 54 -9.34 -23.62 9.97
N ALA A 55 -8.98 -22.60 9.18
CA ALA A 55 -8.68 -22.77 7.76
C ALA A 55 -7.40 -23.60 7.54
N GLN A 56 -6.39 -23.45 8.41
CA GLN A 56 -5.14 -24.22 8.36
C GLN A 56 -5.32 -25.68 8.82
N GLN A 57 -6.23 -25.95 9.76
CA GLN A 57 -6.52 -27.32 10.21
C GLN A 57 -7.31 -28.17 9.20
N SER A 58 -7.90 -27.56 8.16
CA SER A 58 -8.71 -28.29 7.17
C SER A 58 -7.87 -28.93 6.04
N GLN A 59 -6.53 -28.83 6.08
CA GLN A 59 -5.62 -29.36 5.03
C GLN A 59 -4.81 -30.60 5.43
N GLU A 60 -4.91 -31.14 6.64
CA GLU A 60 -4.17 -32.34 7.03
C GLU A 60 -5.03 -33.61 6.95
N THR A 61 -5.02 -34.27 5.79
CA THR A 61 -5.09 -35.75 5.73
C THR A 61 -4.34 -36.25 4.48
N PRO A 62 -3.39 -37.20 4.60
CA PRO A 62 -2.34 -37.40 3.61
C PRO A 62 -2.66 -38.48 2.57
N ALA A 63 -2.20 -38.28 1.33
CA ALA A 63 -1.87 -39.37 0.42
C ALA A 63 -0.52 -39.10 -0.23
N ALA A 64 0.43 -39.98 0.07
CA ALA A 64 1.82 -39.96 -0.35
C ALA A 64 1.97 -40.07 -1.86
N TYR A 65 2.84 -39.26 -2.46
CA TYR A 65 3.89 -39.69 -3.39
C TYR A 65 5.03 -38.69 -3.36
N ALA A 66 6.23 -39.18 -3.03
CA ALA A 66 7.48 -38.43 -3.07
C ALA A 66 7.99 -38.35 -4.51
N VAL A 67 8.42 -37.17 -4.97
CA VAL A 67 9.65 -36.99 -5.75
C VAL A 67 10.21 -35.59 -5.47
N SER A 68 11.49 -35.59 -5.11
CA SER A 68 12.38 -34.47 -4.90
C SER A 68 12.55 -33.59 -6.14
N THR A 69 12.59 -32.27 -5.97
CA THR A 69 13.61 -31.42 -6.61
C THR A 69 13.67 -30.07 -5.91
N LYS A 70 14.90 -29.71 -5.51
CA LYS A 70 15.27 -28.38 -5.01
C LYS A 70 14.78 -27.31 -5.99
N ALA A 71 14.06 -26.31 -5.50
CA ALA A 71 13.91 -25.03 -6.18
C ALA A 71 14.44 -23.93 -5.24
N ASN A 72 15.46 -23.23 -5.74
CA ASN A 72 16.08 -22.06 -5.15
C ASN A 72 15.02 -21.08 -4.62
N GLN A 73 15.13 -20.71 -3.35
CA GLN A 73 14.72 -19.38 -2.91
C GLN A 73 15.68 -18.38 -3.55
N GLN A 74 15.36 -17.96 -4.76
CA GLN A 74 16.09 -16.88 -5.43
C GLN A 74 15.40 -15.58 -5.02
N SER A 75 16.06 -14.89 -4.10
CA SER A 75 15.69 -13.55 -3.64
C SER A 75 15.55 -12.62 -4.85
N THR A 76 14.37 -12.05 -5.08
CA THR A 76 14.07 -11.20 -6.25
C THR A 76 14.58 -9.77 -6.11
N VAL A 77 15.46 -9.50 -5.13
CA VAL A 77 16.11 -8.19 -4.94
C VAL A 77 16.93 -7.77 -6.17
N ASP A 78 17.39 -8.72 -6.98
CA ASP A 78 18.19 -8.45 -8.18
C ASP A 78 17.36 -8.01 -9.40
N ALA A 79 16.03 -8.13 -9.37
CA ALA A 79 15.17 -7.73 -10.49
C ALA A 79 14.98 -6.20 -10.61
N PHE A 80 15.38 -5.42 -9.59
CA PHE A 80 15.33 -3.96 -9.62
C PHE A 80 16.69 -3.29 -9.86
N GLN A 81 17.75 -4.05 -10.18
CA GLN A 81 19.01 -3.48 -10.67
C GLN A 81 18.99 -3.16 -12.18
N GLY A 82 17.84 -3.27 -12.83
CA GLY A 82 17.64 -3.02 -14.26
C GLY A 82 17.12 -1.62 -14.58
N THR A 83 17.67 -0.55 -14.00
CA THR A 83 17.92 0.77 -14.62
C THR A 83 18.37 1.75 -13.55
N GLN A 84 19.65 2.09 -13.57
CA GLN A 84 20.09 3.38 -13.02
C GLN A 84 19.30 4.47 -13.74
N LYS A 85 18.31 5.07 -13.07
CA LYS A 85 17.70 6.31 -13.53
C LYS A 85 18.48 7.46 -12.89
N PRO A 86 19.41 8.12 -13.59
CA PRO A 86 20.04 9.31 -13.04
C PRO A 86 18.96 10.38 -12.85
N LEU A 87 19.12 11.16 -11.78
CA LEU A 87 18.41 12.41 -11.52
C LEU A 87 18.50 13.30 -12.78
N ARG A 88 17.46 13.30 -13.62
CA ARG A 88 17.50 13.93 -14.94
C ARG A 88 17.16 15.42 -14.84
N ASN A 89 18.11 16.21 -14.34
CA ASN A 89 18.17 17.63 -14.66
C ASN A 89 18.96 17.78 -15.97
N SER A 90 18.24 17.86 -17.10
CA SER A 90 18.64 18.35 -18.45
C SER A 90 18.40 17.35 -19.59
N PRO A 91 18.05 17.85 -20.80
CA PRO A 91 17.52 17.04 -21.89
C PRO A 91 18.65 16.44 -22.72
N ALA A 92 18.75 15.12 -22.73
CA ALA A 92 19.48 14.39 -23.77
C ALA A 92 18.92 12.96 -23.87
N GLU A 93 18.52 12.62 -25.08
CA GLU A 93 17.87 11.41 -25.56
C GLU A 93 18.55 10.12 -25.06
N SER A 94 17.76 9.19 -24.56
CA SER A 94 18.13 7.78 -24.43
C SER A 94 16.99 6.92 -24.97
N ASN A 95 17.25 6.23 -26.08
CA ASN A 95 16.37 5.26 -26.72
C ASN A 95 16.25 3.98 -25.90
N GLU A 96 15.68 4.07 -24.69
CA GLU A 96 14.92 2.93 -24.14
C GLU A 96 13.55 2.97 -24.78
N ALA A 97 13.06 1.82 -25.27
CA ALA A 97 11.69 1.74 -25.74
C ALA A 97 10.77 2.09 -24.57
N LEU A 98 10.29 3.34 -24.53
CA LEU A 98 9.42 3.85 -23.50
C LEU A 98 8.24 2.88 -23.40
N VAL A 99 8.08 2.18 -22.27
CA VAL A 99 6.91 1.35 -22.02
C VAL A 99 5.70 2.26 -22.16
N LYS A 100 4.80 1.94 -23.09
CA LYS A 100 3.59 2.74 -23.34
C LYS A 100 2.41 2.04 -22.68
N ALA A 101 1.49 2.84 -22.15
CA ALA A 101 0.22 2.33 -21.68
C ALA A 101 -0.55 1.70 -22.86
N PRO A 102 -1.36 0.66 -22.62
CA PRO A 102 -2.14 -0.01 -23.67
C PRO A 102 -3.34 0.81 -24.18
N PHE A 103 -3.46 2.07 -23.75
CA PHE A 103 -4.53 3.02 -24.09
C PHE A 103 -3.95 4.43 -24.21
N SER A 104 -4.61 5.30 -24.98
CA SER A 104 -4.19 6.69 -25.20
C SER A 104 -5.09 7.72 -24.52
N ASN A 105 -6.34 7.35 -24.23
CA ASN A 105 -7.35 8.22 -23.63
C ASN A 105 -8.24 7.46 -22.63
N PHE A 106 -9.12 8.18 -21.92
CA PHE A 106 -9.96 7.59 -20.88
C PHE A 106 -11.02 6.62 -21.42
N GLU A 107 -11.56 6.84 -22.62
CA GLU A 107 -12.54 5.93 -23.22
C GLU A 107 -11.89 4.59 -23.60
N GLU A 108 -10.72 4.65 -24.23
CA GLU A 108 -9.90 3.46 -24.52
C GLU A 108 -9.52 2.72 -23.24
N PHE A 109 -9.14 3.43 -22.18
CA PHE A 109 -8.86 2.84 -20.88
C PHE A 109 -10.06 2.06 -20.33
N LYS A 110 -11.27 2.65 -20.35
CA LYS A 110 -12.48 1.98 -19.85
C LYS A 110 -12.78 0.69 -20.63
N ASN A 111 -12.59 0.71 -21.94
CA ASN A 111 -12.82 -0.46 -22.79
C ASN A 111 -11.75 -1.54 -22.55
N TRP A 112 -10.48 -1.13 -22.47
CA TRP A 112 -9.37 -2.02 -22.14
C TRP A 112 -9.60 -2.71 -20.78
N GLU A 113 -9.92 -1.94 -19.74
CA GLU A 113 -10.08 -2.45 -18.40
C GLU A 113 -11.27 -3.43 -18.27
N LYS A 114 -12.40 -3.13 -18.93
CA LYS A 114 -13.55 -4.03 -19.01
C LYS A 114 -13.23 -5.34 -19.73
N GLY A 115 -12.28 -5.31 -20.66
CA GLY A 115 -11.84 -6.47 -21.43
C GLY A 115 -10.85 -7.39 -20.69
N LEU A 116 -10.35 -6.97 -19.53
CA LEU A 116 -9.38 -7.76 -18.77
C LEU A 116 -10.02 -9.03 -18.19
N GLY A 117 -9.24 -10.12 -18.19
CA GLY A 117 -9.63 -11.38 -17.57
C GLY A 117 -9.83 -11.27 -16.06
N HIS A 118 -10.28 -12.35 -15.43
CA HIS A 118 -10.51 -12.43 -13.98
C HIS A 118 -9.79 -13.62 -13.32
N THR A 119 -8.81 -14.17 -14.03
CA THR A 119 -8.04 -15.33 -13.57
C THR A 119 -6.70 -14.85 -13.04
N PHE A 120 -6.35 -15.28 -11.84
CA PHE A 120 -5.06 -15.02 -11.21
C PHE A 120 -4.25 -16.31 -11.15
N ALA A 121 -2.92 -16.19 -11.07
CA ALA A 121 -2.03 -17.32 -10.82
C ALA A 121 -2.33 -17.95 -9.43
N GLU A 122 -2.04 -19.23 -9.26
CA GLU A 122 -2.28 -19.97 -8.00
C GLU A 122 -1.53 -19.35 -6.81
N ASP A 123 -0.31 -18.88 -7.06
CA ASP A 123 0.59 -18.23 -6.11
C ASP A 123 0.59 -16.69 -6.21
N TYR A 124 -0.51 -16.12 -6.73
CA TYR A 124 -0.66 -14.67 -6.88
C TYR A 124 -0.42 -13.93 -5.57
N LYS A 125 0.43 -12.90 -5.66
CA LYS A 125 0.59 -11.86 -4.64
C LYS A 125 0.26 -10.52 -5.28
N ALA A 126 -0.46 -9.68 -4.55
CA ALA A 126 -0.74 -8.34 -4.99
C ALA A 126 0.58 -7.55 -5.10
N PRO A 127 0.89 -6.96 -6.27
CA PRO A 127 2.05 -6.10 -6.37
C PRO A 127 1.84 -4.79 -5.61
N ASP A 128 2.93 -4.17 -5.19
CA ASP A 128 2.94 -2.99 -4.34
C ASP A 128 2.09 -1.84 -4.92
N TYR A 129 2.12 -1.64 -6.25
CA TYR A 129 1.33 -0.60 -6.91
C TYR A 129 -0.20 -0.78 -6.74
N ILE A 130 -0.68 -2.01 -6.52
CA ILE A 130 -2.09 -2.28 -6.23
C ILE A 130 -2.48 -1.74 -4.85
N HIS A 131 -1.58 -1.81 -3.87
CA HIS A 131 -1.78 -1.21 -2.54
C HIS A 131 -1.76 0.32 -2.62
N VAL A 132 -0.90 0.87 -3.47
CA VAL A 132 -0.83 2.30 -3.75
C VAL A 132 -2.11 2.83 -4.41
N MET A 133 -2.68 2.09 -5.36
CA MET A 133 -3.97 2.40 -5.97
C MET A 133 -5.16 2.18 -5.02
N GLY A 134 -4.91 1.86 -3.75
CA GLY A 134 -5.79 1.30 -2.72
C GLY A 134 -7.01 2.11 -2.26
N LEU A 135 -7.72 2.73 -3.20
CA LEU A 135 -9.14 3.12 -3.13
C LEU A 135 -9.85 3.03 -4.50
N SER A 136 -9.11 2.75 -5.58
CA SER A 136 -9.61 2.93 -6.93
C SER A 136 -10.05 1.63 -7.58
N LEU A 137 -9.85 0.43 -7.03
CA LEU A 137 -10.17 -0.83 -7.74
C LEU A 137 -11.65 -1.22 -7.71
N GLY A 138 -12.47 -0.52 -6.91
CA GLY A 138 -13.92 -0.64 -6.91
C GLY A 138 -14.56 0.74 -6.89
N GLY A 139 -15.50 0.99 -7.81
CA GLY A 139 -16.20 2.27 -7.89
C GLY A 139 -16.75 2.56 -9.29
N GLY A 140 -17.52 3.65 -9.39
CA GLY A 140 -18.04 4.16 -10.66
C GLY A 140 -16.97 4.88 -11.50
N ASP A 141 -17.41 5.67 -12.47
CA ASP A 141 -16.52 6.31 -13.44
C ASP A 141 -15.43 7.22 -12.81
N SER A 142 -15.68 7.84 -11.65
CA SER A 142 -14.67 8.66 -10.94
C SER A 142 -13.45 7.85 -10.49
N GLU A 143 -13.66 6.61 -10.02
CA GLU A 143 -12.55 5.74 -9.62
C GLU A 143 -11.84 5.17 -10.85
N ALA A 144 -12.55 4.95 -11.95
CA ALA A 144 -11.95 4.57 -13.23
C ALA A 144 -11.02 5.67 -13.76
N PHE A 145 -11.40 6.94 -13.62
CA PHE A 145 -10.55 8.04 -14.05
C PHE A 145 -9.25 8.14 -13.24
N LYS A 146 -9.31 7.94 -11.92
CA LYS A 146 -8.09 7.90 -11.08
C LYS A 146 -7.14 6.77 -11.50
N ARG A 147 -7.67 5.58 -11.79
CA ARG A 147 -6.87 4.46 -12.32
C ARG A 147 -6.27 4.79 -13.68
N TYR A 148 -7.05 5.39 -14.58
CA TYR A 148 -6.56 5.85 -15.88
C TYR A 148 -5.36 6.79 -15.73
N VAL A 149 -5.48 7.83 -14.91
CA VAL A 149 -4.40 8.80 -14.71
C VAL A 149 -3.17 8.13 -14.09
N PHE A 150 -3.37 7.21 -13.13
CA PHE A 150 -2.27 6.44 -12.56
C PHE A 150 -1.55 5.60 -13.61
N PHE A 151 -2.26 4.80 -14.40
CA PHE A 151 -1.67 3.93 -15.41
C PHE A 151 -1.11 4.69 -16.62
N LYS A 152 -1.67 5.86 -16.97
CA LYS A 152 -1.07 6.81 -17.93
C LYS A 152 0.31 7.24 -17.46
N ASN A 153 0.46 7.51 -16.17
CA ASN A 153 1.71 7.98 -15.56
C ASN A 153 2.72 6.85 -15.25
N ASN A 154 2.22 5.62 -15.09
CA ASN A 154 2.96 4.42 -14.70
C ASN A 154 2.61 3.26 -15.66
N PRO A 155 3.00 3.34 -16.95
CA PRO A 155 2.58 2.41 -17.99
C PRO A 155 3.04 0.97 -17.76
N GLU A 156 4.18 0.76 -17.11
CA GLU A 156 4.65 -0.55 -16.65
C GLU A 156 3.67 -1.23 -15.69
N CYS A 157 3.00 -0.46 -14.83
CA CYS A 157 1.95 -0.99 -13.96
C CYS A 157 0.72 -1.43 -14.76
N ALA A 158 0.40 -0.76 -15.88
CA ALA A 158 -0.73 -1.13 -16.73
C ALA A 158 -0.50 -2.47 -17.45
N VAL A 159 0.72 -2.65 -17.98
CA VAL A 159 1.14 -3.90 -18.63
C VAL A 159 1.16 -5.05 -17.63
N ASP A 160 1.68 -4.81 -16.42
CA ASP A 160 1.65 -5.80 -15.35
C ASP A 160 0.22 -6.15 -14.95
N TYR A 161 -0.66 -5.15 -14.81
CA TYR A 161 -2.07 -5.31 -14.46
C TYR A 161 -2.83 -6.19 -15.47
N GLU A 162 -2.60 -6.00 -16.77
CA GLU A 162 -3.16 -6.87 -17.81
C GLU A 162 -2.64 -8.31 -17.71
N GLY A 163 -1.35 -8.47 -17.42
CA GLY A 163 -0.72 -9.77 -17.23
C GLY A 163 -1.32 -10.55 -16.07
N ILE A 164 -1.42 -9.93 -14.89
CA ILE A 164 -1.94 -10.59 -13.68
C ILE A 164 -3.41 -10.99 -13.82
N ARG A 165 -4.20 -10.19 -14.55
CA ARG A 165 -5.62 -10.47 -14.84
C ARG A 165 -5.81 -11.62 -15.84
N SER A 166 -4.73 -12.06 -16.47
CA SER A 166 -4.67 -13.18 -17.42
C SER A 166 -3.94 -14.40 -16.85
N GLY A 167 -3.80 -14.49 -15.53
CA GLY A 167 -3.19 -15.63 -14.85
C GLY A 167 -1.65 -15.64 -14.80
N LYS A 168 -0.99 -14.50 -15.11
CA LYS A 168 0.47 -14.38 -14.93
C LYS A 168 0.81 -13.89 -13.53
N LEU A 169 2.02 -14.18 -13.08
CA LEU A 169 2.58 -13.53 -11.89
C LEU A 169 3.00 -12.10 -12.21
N SER A 170 2.95 -11.23 -11.20
CA SER A 170 3.46 -9.87 -11.34
C SER A 170 4.97 -9.90 -11.54
N THR A 171 5.45 -9.01 -12.42
CA THR A 171 6.87 -8.73 -12.64
C THR A 171 7.37 -7.59 -11.76
N LEU A 172 6.45 -6.92 -11.05
CA LEU A 172 6.73 -5.82 -10.14
C LEU A 172 6.82 -6.32 -8.67
N PRO A 173 7.43 -5.54 -7.76
CA PRO A 173 7.57 -5.92 -6.35
C PRO A 173 6.22 -6.27 -5.71
N THR A 174 6.22 -7.30 -4.86
CA THR A 174 5.04 -7.82 -4.12
C THR A 174 5.32 -7.95 -2.62
N ASP A 175 6.45 -7.42 -2.17
CA ASP A 175 7.00 -7.57 -0.82
C ASP A 175 6.85 -6.30 0.02
N LYS A 176 6.12 -5.29 -0.49
CA LYS A 176 5.89 -3.98 0.11
C LYS A 176 7.15 -3.11 0.22
N SER A 177 8.26 -3.54 -0.36
CA SER A 177 9.54 -2.81 -0.30
C SER A 177 9.44 -1.42 -0.93
N THR A 178 8.51 -1.21 -1.86
CA THR A 178 8.31 0.09 -2.52
C THR A 178 7.27 0.99 -1.82
N LEU A 179 6.63 0.51 -0.75
CA LEU A 179 5.57 1.22 -0.03
C LEU A 179 6.05 2.12 1.10
N ILE A 180 7.37 2.24 1.29
CA ILE A 180 7.98 3.02 2.36
C ILE A 180 8.02 4.50 1.99
N LYS A 181 7.57 5.37 2.89
CA LYS A 181 7.62 6.83 2.74
C LYS A 181 8.76 7.49 3.52
N SER A 182 9.26 6.84 4.56
CA SER A 182 10.29 7.40 5.42
C SER A 182 11.68 7.26 4.81
N ASP A 183 12.49 8.29 4.98
CA ASP A 183 13.88 8.27 4.55
C ASP A 183 14.77 7.64 5.63
N LEU A 184 15.09 6.36 5.48
CA LEU A 184 15.94 5.61 6.41
C LEU A 184 17.36 6.22 6.54
N SER A 185 17.82 7.01 5.58
CA SER A 185 19.15 7.66 5.66
C SER A 185 19.17 8.82 6.68
N LYS A 186 18.00 9.35 7.03
CA LYS A 186 17.84 10.43 8.03
C LYS A 186 17.56 9.92 9.44
N MET A 187 17.42 8.60 9.61
CA MET A 187 17.18 7.97 10.91
C MET A 187 18.50 7.64 11.62
N PRO A 188 18.49 7.42 12.95
CA PRO A 188 19.61 6.79 13.65
C PRO A 188 19.96 5.44 13.01
N VAL A 189 21.26 5.12 12.93
CA VAL A 189 21.78 3.92 12.24
C VAL A 189 21.09 2.62 12.71
N GLU A 190 20.98 2.43 14.03
CA GLU A 190 20.34 1.25 14.63
C GLU A 190 18.84 1.17 14.32
N THR A 191 18.18 2.34 14.23
CA THR A 191 16.75 2.40 13.87
C THR A 191 16.55 2.04 12.40
N ALA A 192 17.39 2.58 11.52
CA ALA A 192 17.37 2.24 10.09
C ALA A 192 17.68 0.75 9.86
N ALA A 193 18.67 0.19 10.57
CA ALA A 193 19.00 -1.24 10.50
C ALA A 193 17.82 -2.12 10.94
N PHE A 194 17.21 -1.79 12.09
CA PHE A 194 16.02 -2.48 12.58
C PHE A 194 14.90 -2.52 11.53
N TYR A 195 14.59 -1.39 10.89
CA TYR A 195 13.50 -1.33 9.92
C TYR A 195 13.80 -2.01 8.58
N ARG A 196 15.06 -2.11 8.16
CA ARG A 196 15.43 -2.93 6.99
C ARG A 196 15.14 -4.41 7.22
N GLU A 197 15.33 -4.89 8.44
CA GLU A 197 15.00 -6.27 8.81
C GLU A 197 13.51 -6.46 9.12
N ASN A 198 12.80 -5.38 9.43
CA ASN A 198 11.41 -5.40 9.88
C ASN A 198 10.54 -4.36 9.11
N PRO A 199 10.41 -4.48 7.78
CA PRO A 199 9.70 -3.48 6.97
C PRO A 199 8.21 -3.35 7.35
N ASP A 200 7.55 -4.43 7.81
CA ASP A 200 6.17 -4.36 8.29
C ASP A 200 6.02 -3.46 9.54
N GLN A 201 7.03 -3.37 10.40
CA GLN A 201 7.01 -2.46 11.55
C GLN A 201 7.17 -1.00 11.13
N LEU A 202 7.89 -0.73 10.04
CA LEU A 202 7.98 0.60 9.46
C LEU A 202 6.64 1.00 8.84
N LEU A 203 6.06 0.13 8.03
CA LEU A 203 4.74 0.33 7.42
C LEU A 203 3.64 0.51 8.46
N LEU A 204 3.73 -0.17 9.60
CA LEU A 204 2.83 0.04 10.73
C LEU A 204 2.93 1.46 11.27
N ALA A 205 4.13 1.94 11.57
CA ALA A 205 4.34 3.30 12.07
C ALA A 205 3.86 4.36 11.06
N GLU A 206 4.23 4.21 9.78
CA GLU A 206 3.79 5.10 8.70
C GLU A 206 2.28 5.06 8.49
N GLY A 207 1.67 3.87 8.52
CA GLY A 207 0.22 3.68 8.35
C GLY A 207 -0.60 4.32 9.48
N PHE A 208 -0.07 4.33 10.71
CA PHE A 208 -0.65 5.07 11.83
C PHE A 208 -0.25 6.55 11.87
N ASN A 209 0.53 7.03 10.89
CA ASN A 209 1.05 8.39 10.81
C ASN A 209 1.92 8.78 12.00
N MET A 210 2.66 7.82 12.56
CA MET A 210 3.60 8.04 13.65
C MET A 210 5.01 8.24 13.08
N ASP A 211 5.83 9.06 13.73
CA ASP A 211 7.26 9.11 13.41
C ASP A 211 7.90 7.75 13.73
N PRO A 212 8.51 7.04 12.77
CA PRO A 212 9.03 5.69 13.01
C PRO A 212 10.13 5.66 14.07
N THR A 213 10.98 6.69 14.12
CA THR A 213 12.06 6.74 15.11
C THR A 213 11.48 6.89 16.52
N LEU A 214 10.54 7.81 16.72
CA LEU A 214 9.85 7.95 18.01
C LEU A 214 9.05 6.73 18.39
N TYR A 215 8.34 6.11 17.44
CA TYR A 215 7.57 4.90 17.70
C TYR A 215 8.48 3.77 18.20
N LYS A 216 9.63 3.55 17.54
CA LYS A 216 10.62 2.57 17.99
C LYS A 216 11.16 2.92 19.37
N MET A 217 11.61 4.16 19.58
CA MET A 217 12.13 4.61 20.88
C MET A 217 11.11 4.44 22.01
N SER A 218 9.83 4.74 21.76
CA SER A 218 8.76 4.56 22.74
C SER A 218 8.54 3.09 23.07
N ARG A 219 8.54 2.22 22.06
CA ARG A 219 8.40 0.76 22.24
C ARG A 219 9.56 0.18 23.03
N ASP A 220 10.76 0.66 22.76
CA ASP A 220 12.01 0.19 23.38
C ASP A 220 12.23 0.84 24.78
N GLY A 221 11.35 1.76 25.19
CA GLY A 221 11.40 2.41 26.51
C GLY A 221 12.48 3.51 26.62
N GLU A 222 13.04 3.96 25.50
CA GLU A 222 14.10 4.96 25.43
C GLU A 222 13.59 6.39 25.63
N ILE A 223 12.29 6.62 25.39
CA ILE A 223 11.61 7.90 25.63
C ILE A 223 10.43 7.70 26.56
N THR A 224 10.15 8.74 27.36
CA THR A 224 8.93 8.83 28.16
C THR A 224 7.97 9.78 27.48
N ILE A 225 6.84 9.25 27.03
CA ILE A 225 5.72 10.08 26.56
C ILE A 225 5.07 10.74 27.78
N PRO A 226 4.70 12.03 27.72
CA PRO A 226 4.02 12.69 28.83
C PRO A 226 2.76 11.91 29.25
N SER A 227 2.56 11.75 30.56
CA SER A 227 1.48 10.91 31.08
C SER A 227 0.09 11.53 30.97
N ASP A 228 0.03 12.84 30.69
CA ASP A 228 -1.19 13.64 30.56
C ASP A 228 -1.72 13.70 29.12
N VAL A 229 -1.08 13.04 28.16
CA VAL A 229 -1.49 12.98 26.76
C VAL A 229 -1.75 11.55 26.30
N ASP A 230 -2.60 11.41 25.28
CA ASP A 230 -2.74 10.13 24.59
C ASP A 230 -1.44 9.81 23.82
N ALA A 231 -0.88 8.63 24.08
CA ALA A 231 0.41 8.25 23.53
C ALA A 231 0.38 8.11 22.00
N SER A 232 -0.72 7.60 21.43
CA SER A 232 -0.85 7.44 19.99
C SER A 232 -0.95 8.81 19.32
N GLU A 233 -1.78 9.69 19.85
CA GLU A 233 -1.94 11.04 19.31
C GLU A 233 -0.63 11.84 19.41
N TRP A 234 0.07 11.76 20.54
CA TRP A 234 1.37 12.40 20.71
C TRP A 234 2.39 11.96 19.66
N LEU A 235 2.46 10.66 19.34
CA LEU A 235 3.33 10.11 18.29
C LEU A 235 2.93 10.57 16.88
N THR A 236 1.67 10.94 16.64
CA THR A 236 1.25 11.54 15.36
C THR A 236 1.48 13.06 15.27
N GLN A 237 1.74 13.71 16.40
CA GLN A 237 1.92 15.16 16.51
C GLN A 237 3.36 15.59 16.80
N ASN A 238 4.29 14.64 16.91
CA ASN A 238 5.69 14.91 17.19
C ASN A 238 6.59 14.07 16.28
N LYS A 239 7.79 14.56 16.00
CA LYS A 239 8.81 13.82 15.25
C LYS A 239 10.15 13.86 15.95
N TRP A 240 10.96 12.85 15.68
CA TRP A 240 12.34 12.83 16.11
C TRP A 240 13.19 13.71 15.17
N THR A 241 14.17 14.40 15.74
CA THR A 241 15.25 15.06 15.01
C THR A 241 16.57 14.85 15.75
N PRO A 242 17.73 15.07 15.11
CA PRO A 242 19.01 15.04 15.80
C PRO A 242 19.11 16.02 16.98
N ASP A 243 18.37 17.13 16.93
CA ASP A 243 18.34 18.16 17.99
C ASP A 243 17.29 17.89 19.08
N GLY A 244 16.56 16.77 18.97
CA GLY A 244 15.53 16.37 19.91
C GLY A 244 14.14 16.24 19.29
N ILE A 245 13.15 16.05 20.16
CA ILE A 245 11.76 15.82 19.75
C ILE A 245 11.07 17.17 19.54
N VAL A 246 10.45 17.35 18.38
CA VAL A 246 9.75 18.59 18.02
C VAL A 246 8.33 18.29 17.56
N ALA A 247 7.42 19.26 17.75
CA ALA A 247 6.06 19.17 17.24
C ALA A 247 6.06 19.10 15.70
N ASN A 248 5.27 18.19 15.14
CA ASN A 248 5.09 18.02 13.70
C ASN A 248 3.75 17.33 13.40
N ASN A 249 2.99 17.84 12.43
CA ASN A 249 1.78 17.14 11.98
C ASN A 249 2.17 16.01 11.01
N ASN A 250 2.44 14.83 11.57
CA ASN A 250 2.89 13.67 10.81
C ASN A 250 1.83 13.17 9.83
N ARG A 251 0.53 13.32 10.17
CA ARG A 251 -0.58 12.96 9.28
C ARG A 251 -0.50 13.72 7.96
N VAL A 252 -0.26 15.03 8.01
CA VAL A 252 -0.08 15.84 6.80
C VAL A 252 1.25 15.52 6.11
N THR A 253 2.32 15.30 6.87
CA THR A 253 3.63 14.95 6.30
C THR A 253 3.56 13.65 5.50
N PHE A 254 3.01 12.57 6.07
CA PHE A 254 2.88 11.27 5.39
C PHE A 254 1.84 11.28 4.27
N ALA A 255 0.76 12.06 4.40
CA ALA A 255 -0.21 12.22 3.31
C ALA A 255 0.43 12.84 2.04
N GLN A 256 1.43 13.70 2.21
CA GLN A 256 2.11 14.41 1.11
C GLN A 256 3.45 13.78 0.71
N ALA A 257 3.95 12.80 1.47
CA ALA A 257 5.24 12.17 1.21
C ALA A 257 5.18 11.22 0.01
N ASP A 258 6.21 11.31 -0.83
CA ASP A 258 6.45 10.36 -1.91
C ASP A 258 6.84 8.98 -1.33
N PHE A 259 6.57 7.93 -2.09
CA PHE A 259 7.11 6.61 -1.79
C PHE A 259 8.59 6.57 -2.18
N LEU A 260 9.46 6.32 -1.21
CA LEU A 260 10.92 6.26 -1.32
C LEU A 260 11.45 4.84 -1.39
N GLY A 261 10.63 3.86 -0.98
CA GLY A 261 11.03 2.45 -0.87
C GLY A 261 12.07 2.20 0.21
N ILE A 262 12.28 0.94 0.56
CA ILE A 262 13.09 0.54 1.72
C ILE A 262 14.56 0.94 1.59
N ASN A 263 15.06 1.09 0.36
CA ASN A 263 16.43 1.52 0.08
C ASN A 263 16.56 3.03 -0.18
N GLY A 264 15.45 3.78 -0.22
CA GLY A 264 15.45 5.21 -0.52
C GLY A 264 15.77 5.56 -1.98
N ASP A 265 15.90 4.55 -2.85
CA ASP A 265 16.19 4.66 -4.28
C ASP A 265 14.91 4.73 -5.13
N SER A 266 13.75 4.51 -4.51
CA SER A 266 12.46 4.40 -5.18
C SER A 266 11.73 5.73 -5.30
N ALA A 267 12.39 6.85 -4.95
CA ALA A 267 11.81 8.19 -5.02
C ALA A 267 11.27 8.46 -6.44
N GLY A 268 9.95 8.40 -6.58
CA GLY A 268 9.26 8.56 -7.88
C GLY A 268 8.91 7.25 -8.60
N ASN A 269 8.93 6.09 -7.95
CA ASN A 269 8.46 4.81 -8.51
C ASN A 269 6.96 4.84 -8.87
N TYR A 270 6.18 5.63 -8.16
CA TYR A 270 4.78 5.87 -8.46
C TYR A 270 4.54 7.35 -8.67
N ARG A 271 4.34 7.73 -9.94
CA ARG A 271 4.12 9.13 -10.31
C ARG A 271 2.63 9.43 -10.18
N PHE A 272 2.24 10.03 -9.07
CA PHE A 272 0.86 10.44 -8.84
C PHE A 272 0.55 11.76 -9.54
N ALA A 273 -0.66 11.84 -10.07
CA ALA A 273 -1.29 13.14 -10.25
C ALA A 273 -1.62 13.73 -8.88
N LYS A 274 -1.50 15.05 -8.75
CA LYS A 274 -1.71 15.76 -7.48
C LYS A 274 -3.14 16.27 -7.41
N TYR A 275 -3.75 16.19 -6.23
CA TYR A 275 -5.02 16.88 -6.00
C TYR A 275 -4.74 18.35 -5.71
N ASP A 276 -5.32 19.24 -6.50
CA ASP A 276 -5.33 20.66 -6.19
C ASP A 276 -6.44 20.93 -5.18
N SER A 277 -6.04 21.24 -3.94
CA SER A 277 -6.96 21.52 -2.84
C SER A 277 -7.80 22.79 -3.04
N ALA A 278 -7.37 23.72 -3.90
CA ALA A 278 -8.10 24.96 -4.15
C ALA A 278 -9.26 24.77 -5.14
N THR A 279 -9.04 23.95 -6.17
CA THR A 279 -10.03 23.71 -7.24
C THR A 279 -10.79 22.40 -7.09
N GLY A 280 -10.23 21.45 -6.34
CA GLY A 280 -10.76 20.10 -6.22
C GLY A 280 -10.42 19.20 -7.41
N PHE A 281 -9.49 19.61 -8.28
CA PHE A 281 -9.12 18.89 -9.50
C PHE A 281 -7.89 18.02 -9.36
N ILE A 282 -7.79 17.03 -10.24
CA ILE A 282 -6.60 16.19 -10.39
C ILE A 282 -5.69 16.87 -11.42
N VAL A 283 -4.48 17.21 -11.01
CA VAL A 283 -3.44 17.77 -11.87
C VAL A 283 -2.47 16.67 -12.25
N ASP A 284 -2.44 16.29 -13.52
CA ASP A 284 -1.46 15.31 -14.01
C ASP A 284 -0.04 15.86 -14.05
N LEU A 285 0.91 15.01 -14.43
CA LEU A 285 2.33 15.36 -14.44
C LEU A 285 2.70 16.37 -15.52
N ASP A 286 1.85 16.52 -16.54
CA ASP A 286 2.00 17.50 -17.61
C ASP A 286 1.37 18.86 -17.22
N GLY A 287 0.80 18.95 -16.01
CA GLY A 287 0.14 20.14 -15.48
C GLY A 287 -1.30 20.32 -15.96
N GLN A 288 -1.87 19.34 -16.67
CA GLN A 288 -3.28 19.41 -17.04
C GLN A 288 -4.16 19.09 -15.84
N SER A 289 -5.17 19.93 -15.63
CA SER A 289 -6.16 19.76 -14.57
C SER A 289 -7.40 19.07 -15.12
N TYR A 290 -7.92 18.10 -14.38
CA TYR A 290 -9.09 17.32 -14.75
C TYR A 290 -10.11 17.30 -13.62
N ASP A 291 -11.39 17.35 -13.99
CA ASP A 291 -12.47 17.07 -13.06
C ASP A 291 -12.41 15.59 -12.64
N PRO A 292 -12.31 15.28 -11.33
CA PRO A 292 -12.16 13.90 -10.85
C PRO A 292 -13.43 13.05 -11.03
N THR A 293 -14.58 13.67 -11.32
CA THR A 293 -15.89 13.03 -11.50
C THR A 293 -16.14 12.72 -12.96
N THR A 294 -15.87 13.67 -13.86
CA THR A 294 -16.14 13.53 -15.29
C THR A 294 -14.92 13.07 -16.08
N GLY A 295 -13.71 13.32 -15.58
CA GLY A 295 -12.46 13.08 -16.28
C GLY A 295 -12.16 14.08 -17.40
N GLU A 296 -12.97 15.15 -17.53
CA GLU A 296 -12.77 16.19 -18.54
C GLU A 296 -11.64 17.13 -18.12
N ALA A 297 -10.80 17.50 -19.09
CA ALA A 297 -9.75 18.50 -18.90
C ALA A 297 -10.36 19.90 -18.77
N MET A 298 -9.78 20.72 -17.90
CA MET A 298 -10.07 22.16 -17.89
C MET A 298 -9.56 22.81 -19.18
N ALA A 299 -10.42 23.65 -19.78
CA ALA A 299 -10.11 24.48 -20.93
C ALA A 299 -9.25 25.70 -20.55
#